data_AF-A0AA42JBC1-F1
#
_entry.id   AF-A0AA42JBC1-F1
#
_cell.length_a   1.000
_cell.length_b   1.000
_cell.length_c   1.000
_cell.angle_alpha   90.00
_cell.angle_beta   90.00
_cell.angle_gamma   90.00
#
_symmetry.space_group_name_H-M   'P 1'
#
loop_
_entity.id
_entity.type
_entity.pdbx_description
1 polymer ?
#
loop_
_entity_poly.entity_id
_entity_poly.type
_entity_poly.pdbx_seq_one_letter_code
_entity_poly.pdbx_strand_id
1 'polypeptide(L)' 'MGGSAVRPETTAAIPPAPAYLQPVAVPAPKRGENALLVAKREKLGREKANTIIGAARRDWTCMRTGLAGEAAGNCGSAK' A
#
# COMPACT_ATOMS: atom_id res chain seq x y z
N MET A 1 43.44 -18.68 -3.71
CA MET A 1 42.94 -17.35 -4.13
C MET A 1 41.51 -17.52 -4.62
N GLY A 2 40.52 -17.37 -3.72
CA GLY A 2 39.11 -17.43 -4.07
C GLY A 2 38.54 -16.03 -4.01
N GLY A 3 38.61 -15.28 -5.11
CA GLY A 3 37.97 -13.98 -5.20
C GLY A 3 36.46 -14.18 -5.25
N SER A 4 35.76 -13.85 -4.16
CA SER A 4 34.31 -13.69 -4.22
C SER A 4 33.97 -12.67 -5.30
N ALA A 5 33.18 -13.07 -6.28
CA ALA A 5 32.62 -12.16 -7.26
C ALA A 5 31.78 -11.12 -6.50
N VAL A 6 32.30 -9.90 -6.40
CA VAL A 6 31.57 -8.75 -5.86
C VAL A 6 30.37 -8.55 -6.78
N ARG A 7 29.17 -8.87 -6.30
CA ARG A 7 27.94 -8.56 -7.03
C ARG A 7 27.92 -7.04 -7.24
N PRO A 8 27.75 -6.55 -8.48
CA PRO A 8 27.61 -5.12 -8.69
C PRO A 8 26.45 -4.64 -7.85
N GLU A 9 26.67 -3.52 -7.16
CA GLU A 9 25.67 -2.88 -6.32
C GLU A 9 24.53 -2.45 -7.24
N THR A 10 23.49 -3.28 -7.34
CA THR A 10 22.29 -2.94 -8.09
C THR A 10 21.65 -1.75 -7.42
N THR A 11 21.93 -0.54 -7.93
CA THR A 11 21.25 0.71 -7.65
C THR A 11 19.84 0.70 -8.26
N ALA A 12 19.10 -0.40 -8.05
CA ALA A 12 17.72 -0.53 -8.48
C ALA A 12 16.85 0.26 -7.50
N ALA A 13 16.56 1.51 -7.84
CA ALA A 13 15.57 2.30 -7.12
C ALA A 13 14.19 1.65 -7.32
N ILE A 14 13.49 1.31 -6.23
CA ILE A 14 12.10 0.85 -6.32
C ILE A 14 11.26 1.98 -6.91
N PRO A 15 10.44 1.75 -7.96
CA PRO A 15 9.59 2.77 -8.57
C PRO A 15 8.50 3.26 -7.60
N PRO A 16 7.80 4.36 -7.89
CA PRO A 16 6.72 4.82 -7.02
C PRO A 16 5.62 3.75 -6.91
N ALA A 17 4.78 3.86 -5.87
CA ALA A 17 3.69 2.90 -5.69
C ALA A 17 2.82 2.81 -6.96
N PRO A 18 2.59 1.59 -7.49
CA PRO A 18 1.85 1.42 -8.73
C PRO A 18 0.39 1.89 -8.59
N ALA A 19 -0.21 2.29 -9.71
CA ALA A 19 -1.52 2.95 -9.74
C ALA A 19 -2.65 2.10 -9.13
N TYR A 20 -2.55 0.77 -9.17
CA TYR A 20 -3.55 -0.12 -8.57
C TYR A 20 -3.54 -0.09 -7.02
N LEU A 21 -2.50 0.47 -6.40
CA LEU A 21 -2.44 0.71 -4.96
C LEU A 21 -3.07 2.06 -4.56
N GLN A 22 -4.01 2.58 -5.35
CA GLN A 22 -4.80 3.74 -4.99
C GLN A 22 -6.15 3.29 -4.40
N PRO A 23 -6.48 3.73 -3.17
CA PRO A 23 -7.81 3.50 -2.61
C PRO A 23 -8.90 4.09 -3.51
N VAL A 24 -10.02 3.39 -3.61
CA VAL A 24 -11.18 3.82 -4.41
C VAL A 24 -12.07 4.73 -3.57
N ALA A 25 -12.59 5.81 -4.14
CA ALA A 25 -13.55 6.66 -3.46
C ALA A 25 -14.85 5.89 -3.12
N VAL A 26 -15.27 5.95 -1.86
CA VAL A 26 -16.52 5.35 -1.39
C VAL A 26 -17.41 6.47 -0.85
N PRO A 27 -18.37 6.98 -1.65
CA PRO A 27 -19.24 8.06 -1.20
C PRO A 27 -20.11 7.62 -0.02
N ALA A 28 -20.34 8.55 0.91
CA ALA A 28 -21.32 8.34 1.97
C ALA A 28 -22.75 8.41 1.39
N PRO A 29 -23.68 7.57 1.88
CA PRO A 29 -25.09 7.70 1.50
C PRO A 29 -25.64 9.06 1.95
N LYS A 30 -26.51 9.67 1.15
CA LYS A 30 -27.13 10.94 1.53
C LYS A 30 -28.18 10.70 2.63
N ARG A 31 -28.47 11.76 3.39
CA ARG A 31 -29.47 11.71 4.46
C ARG A 31 -30.85 11.33 3.87
N GLY A 32 -31.44 10.24 4.35
CA GLY A 32 -32.74 9.74 3.89
C GLY A 32 -32.68 8.67 2.79
N GLU A 33 -31.50 8.38 2.23
CA GLU A 33 -31.33 7.25 1.31
C GLU A 33 -31.23 5.94 2.10
N ASN A 34 -32.22 5.06 1.94
CA ASN A 34 -32.10 3.67 2.36
C ASN A 34 -31.16 2.96 1.37
N ALA A 35 -29.90 2.78 1.75
CA ALA A 35 -29.01 1.91 1.00
C ALA A 35 -29.60 0.50 1.01
N LEU A 36 -30.01 -0.01 -0.17
CA LEU A 36 -30.37 -1.41 -0.35
C LEU A 36 -29.29 -2.30 0.28
N LEU A 37 -29.65 -3.44 0.89
CA LEU A 37 -28.71 -4.32 1.60
C LEU A 37 -27.46 -4.65 0.76
N VAL A 38 -27.63 -4.81 -0.55
CA VAL A 38 -26.56 -5.03 -1.53
C VAL A 38 -25.60 -3.83 -1.59
N ALA A 39 -26.12 -2.60 -1.71
CA ALA A 39 -25.30 -1.39 -1.74
C ALA A 39 -24.49 -1.20 -0.45
N LYS A 40 -25.07 -1.52 0.71
CA LYS A 40 -24.34 -1.51 1.99
C LYS A 40 -23.21 -2.54 2.02
N ARG A 41 -23.46 -3.77 1.51
CA ARG A 41 -22.46 -4.83 1.43
C ARG A 41 -21.31 -4.46 0.49
N GLU A 42 -21.62 -3.91 -0.68
CA GLU A 42 -20.60 -3.44 -1.63
C GLU A 42 -19.76 -2.30 -1.05
N LYS A 43 -20.39 -1.34 -0.37
CA LYS A 43 -19.70 -0.26 0.33
C LYS A 43 -18.68 -0.81 1.33
N LEU A 44 -19.10 -1.72 2.20
CA LEU A 44 -18.24 -2.38 3.18
C LEU A 44 -17.11 -3.17 2.51
N GLY A 45 -17.39 -3.83 1.38
CA GLY A 45 -16.38 -4.53 0.59
C GLY A 45 -15.30 -3.59 0.07
N ARG A 46 -15.69 -2.43 -0.47
CA ARG A 46 -14.76 -1.39 -0.96
C ARG A 46 -13.96 -0.78 0.18
N GLU A 47 -14.59 -0.51 1.33
CA GLU A 47 -13.90 0.00 2.53
C GLU A 47 -12.84 -1.00 3.02
N LYS A 48 -13.16 -2.30 3.10
CA LYS A 48 -12.17 -3.34 3.47
C LYS A 48 -11.04 -3.45 2.45
N ALA A 49 -11.36 -3.40 1.15
CA ALA A 49 -10.34 -3.43 0.10
C ALA A 49 -9.41 -2.22 0.19
N ASN A 50 -9.94 -1.02 0.48
CA ASN A 50 -9.15 0.19 0.68
C ASN A 50 -8.18 0.06 1.87
N THR A 51 -8.57 -0.63 2.94
CA THR A 51 -7.66 -0.92 4.08
C THR A 51 -6.46 -1.75 3.63
N ILE A 52 -6.69 -2.79 2.84
CA ILE A 52 -5.62 -3.67 2.31
C ILE A 52 -4.74 -2.88 1.34
N ILE A 53 -5.33 -2.12 0.42
CA ILE A 53 -4.61 -1.27 -0.53
C ILE A 53 -3.74 -0.25 0.20
N GLY A 54 -4.29 0.39 1.25
CA GLY A 54 -3.56 1.34 2.08
C GLY A 54 -2.37 0.69 2.78
N ALA A 55 -2.52 -0.52 3.32
CA ALA A 55 -1.42 -1.27 3.92
C ALA A 55 -0.33 -1.60 2.89
N ALA A 56 -0.70 -2.19 1.75
CA ALA A 56 0.24 -2.53 0.68
C ALA A 56 1.00 -1.30 0.15
N ARG A 57 0.34 -0.13 0.06
CA ARG A 57 0.99 1.14 -0.32
C ARG A 57 2.00 1.61 0.73
N ARG A 58 1.69 1.48 2.02
CA ARG A 58 2.64 1.78 3.10
C ARG A 58 3.85 0.87 3.01
N ASP A 59 3.63 -0.43 2.89
CA ASP A 59 4.72 -1.43 2.80
C ASP A 59 5.61 -1.16 1.58
N TRP A 60 5.02 -0.82 0.43
CA TRP A 60 5.76 -0.39 -0.76
C TRP A 60 6.64 0.83 -0.51
N THR A 61 6.08 1.84 0.15
CA THR A 61 6.80 3.07 0.48
C THR A 61 7.95 2.77 1.43
N CYS A 62 7.73 1.91 2.43
CA CYS A 62 8.75 1.46 3.38
C CYS A 62 9.90 0.68 2.72
N MET A 63 9.59 -0.22 1.78
CA MET A 63 10.63 -0.89 0.99
C MET A 63 11.46 0.12 0.18
N ARG A 64 10.79 1.11 -0.41
CA ARG A 64 11.46 2.16 -1.20
C ARG A 64 12.35 3.06 -0.34
N THR A 65 11.92 3.48 0.84
CA THR A 65 12.72 4.31 1.75
C THR A 65 13.90 3.53 2.34
N GLY A 66 13.69 2.27 2.74
CA GLY A 66 14.75 1.40 3.25
C GLY A 66 15.86 1.14 2.23
N LEU A 67 15.52 0.96 0.94
CA LEU A 67 16.53 0.85 -0.14
C LEU A 67 17.22 2.17 -0.47
N ALA A 68 16.62 3.32 -0.15
CA ALA A 68 17.26 4.62 -0.34
C ALA A 68 18.29 4.97 0.75
N GLY A 69 18.53 4.08 1.73
CA GLY A 69 19.49 4.29 2.81
C GLY A 69 18.96 5.16 3.96
N GLU A 70 17.67 5.50 3.96
CA GLU A 70 17.04 6.14 5.10
C GLU A 70 16.87 5.12 6.23
N ALA A 71 17.12 5.52 7.48
CA ALA A 71 16.72 4.71 8.62
C ALA A 71 15.23 4.39 8.44
N ALA A 72 14.84 3.11 8.50
CA ALA A 72 13.45 2.67 8.43
C ALA A 72 12.69 3.15 9.68
N GLY A 73 12.58 4.47 9.81
CA GLY A 73 12.05 5.18 10.95
C GLY A 73 10.54 5.12 10.85
N ASN A 74 9.97 4.16 11.57
CA ASN A 74 8.56 4.10 11.92
C ASN A 74 7.59 3.55 10.86
N CYS A 75 7.99 2.51 10.14
CA CYS A 75 7.06 1.65 9.39
C CYS A 75 6.35 0.68 10.35
N GLY A 76 5.52 1.22 11.24
CA GLY A 76 4.85 0.43 12.28
C GLY A 76 3.97 -0.67 11.68
N SER A 77 4.25 -1.91 12.09
CA SER A 77 3.34 -3.06 11.91
C SER A 77 1.98 -2.68 12.50
N ALA A 78 0.98 -2.51 11.65
CA ALA A 78 -0.39 -2.37 12.12
C ALA A 78 -0.77 -3.69 12.82
N LYS A 79 -0.83 -3.64 14.15
CA LYS A 79 -1.27 -4.74 15.01
C LYS A 79 -2.78 -4.87 14.94
#